data_AF-A0A5J9SXK0-F1
#
_entry.id   AF-A0A5J9SXK0-F1
#
_cell.length_a   1.000
_cell.length_b   1.000
_cell.length_c   1.000
_cell.angle_alpha   90.00
_cell.angle_beta   90.00
_cell.angle_gamma   90.00
#
_symmetry.space_group_name_H-M   'P 1'
#
loop_
_entity.id
_entity.type
_entity.pdbx_description
1 polymer ?
#
loop_
_entity_poly.entity_id
_entity_poly.type
_entity_poly.pdbx_seq_one_letter_code
_entity_poly.pdbx_strand_id
1 'polypeptide(L)'
;MVAVWGRHHEFGDISWLPAQGKVVLRKDDRVNVSTPGDGANNFLAFRPKPAAEIIHGREEEDRLKDEGSDDAICQAPRVQSPVFKEEGFGFTNDGESFTGYPVVGYQHRIQASDACQDVLEEEEEHDCLYLWDP
;
A
#
# COMPACT_ATOMS: atom_id res chain seq x y z
N MET A 1 10.22 -19.23 19.99
CA MET A 1 10.99 -18.26 19.21
C MET A 1 10.11 -17.13 18.65
N VAL A 2 8.90 -17.41 18.13
CA VAL A 2 7.93 -16.39 17.69
C VAL A 2 7.38 -15.52 18.84
N ALA A 3 7.05 -16.11 19.99
CA ALA A 3 6.46 -15.38 21.12
C ALA A 3 7.38 -14.34 21.78
N VAL A 4 8.71 -14.47 21.64
CA VAL A 4 9.67 -13.47 22.18
C VAL A 4 9.71 -12.24 21.29
N TRP A 5 9.70 -12.45 19.97
CA TRP A 5 9.69 -11.37 18.97
C TRP A 5 8.35 -10.63 18.95
N GLY A 6 7.24 -11.37 19.08
CA GLY A 6 5.88 -10.85 19.30
C GLY A 6 5.73 -9.88 20.47
N ARG A 7 6.57 -10.01 21.50
CA ARG A 7 6.57 -9.15 22.68
C ARG A 7 7.45 -7.92 22.54
N HIS A 8 8.32 -7.89 21.55
CA HIS A 8 9.30 -6.82 21.38
C HIS A 8 8.84 -5.77 20.39
N HIS A 9 7.89 -6.12 19.52
CA HIS A 9 7.40 -5.30 18.41
C HIS A 9 5.88 -5.32 18.37
N GLU A 10 5.30 -4.20 18.00
CA GLU A 10 3.89 -4.14 17.62
C GLU A 10 3.80 -4.55 16.15
N PHE A 11 3.09 -5.62 15.85
CA PHE A 11 2.89 -6.05 14.47
C PHE A 11 1.79 -5.22 13.85
N GLY A 12 2.19 -4.29 12.99
CA GLY A 12 1.28 -3.38 12.32
C GLY A 12 0.49 -4.02 11.19
N ASP A 13 1.09 -4.95 10.45
CA ASP A 13 0.43 -5.64 9.32
C ASP A 13 1.19 -6.91 8.84
N ILE A 14 0.48 -7.80 8.15
CA ILE A 14 0.99 -9.01 7.48
C ILE A 14 0.40 -9.09 6.07
N SER A 15 1.20 -8.83 5.04
CA SER A 15 0.78 -8.96 3.65
C SER A 15 1.19 -10.32 3.07
N TRP A 16 0.21 -11.10 2.62
CA TRP A 16 0.45 -12.42 2.04
C TRP A 16 0.59 -12.29 0.52
N LEU A 17 1.60 -12.95 -0.04
CA LEU A 17 1.85 -13.02 -1.48
C LEU A 17 1.80 -14.50 -1.94
N PRO A 18 0.60 -15.10 -2.05
CA PRO A 18 0.45 -16.55 -2.26
C PRO A 18 1.14 -17.05 -3.53
N ALA A 19 1.02 -16.31 -4.64
CA ALA A 19 1.65 -16.65 -5.92
C ALA A 19 3.19 -16.65 -5.89
N GLN A 20 3.78 -16.08 -4.83
CA GLN A 20 5.22 -16.07 -4.58
C GLN A 20 5.64 -16.99 -3.43
N GLY A 21 4.69 -17.55 -2.69
CA GLY A 21 4.96 -18.27 -1.44
C GLY A 21 5.66 -17.39 -0.40
N LYS A 22 5.36 -16.09 -0.38
CA LYS A 22 6.02 -15.11 0.50
C LYS A 22 5.02 -14.41 1.42
N VAL A 23 5.55 -13.95 2.54
CA VAL A 23 4.83 -13.09 3.49
C VAL A 23 5.71 -11.87 3.76
N VAL A 24 5.13 -10.68 3.67
CA VAL A 24 5.76 -9.42 4.08
C VAL A 24 5.22 -9.07 5.47
N LEU A 25 6.13 -8.86 6.42
CA LEU A 25 5.79 -8.51 7.79
C LEU A 25 6.14 -7.04 8.02
N ARG A 26 5.16 -6.22 8.42
CA ARG A 26 5.43 -4.88 8.92
C ARG A 26 5.72 -4.95 10.41
N LYS A 27 6.87 -4.39 10.78
CA LYS A 27 7.35 -4.35 12.16
C LYS A 27 7.27 -2.91 12.64
N ASP A 28 6.36 -2.64 13.57
CA ASP A 28 6.20 -1.34 14.20
C ASP A 28 6.76 -1.40 15.63
N ASP A 29 7.40 -0.32 16.05
CA ASP A 29 7.96 -0.16 17.39
C ASP A 29 7.46 1.16 17.98
N ARG A 30 7.01 1.15 19.23
CA ARG A 30 6.69 2.40 19.93
C ARG A 30 7.99 3.15 20.22
N VAL A 31 7.99 4.43 19.89
CA VAL A 31 9.06 5.36 20.24
C VAL A 31 8.55 6.40 21.25
N ASN A 32 9.46 7.18 21.82
CA ASN A 32 9.07 8.30 22.68
C ASN A 32 8.26 9.32 21.85
N VAL A 33 7.25 9.94 22.45
CA VAL A 33 6.47 11.01 21.80
C VAL A 33 7.35 12.20 21.38
N SER A 34 8.51 12.40 22.02
CA SER A 34 9.49 13.42 21.64
C SER A 34 10.39 13.02 20.46
N THR A 35 10.29 11.79 19.95
CA THR A 35 11.07 11.35 18.79
C THR A 35 10.58 12.12 17.55
N PRO A 36 11.45 12.85 16.83
CA PRO A 36 11.04 13.57 15.63
C PRO A 36 10.57 12.64 14.51
N GLY A 37 9.55 13.05 13.78
CA GLY A 37 9.05 12.37 12.60
C GLY A 37 7.64 12.85 12.25
N ASP A 38 7.36 12.99 10.96
CA ASP A 38 6.03 13.32 10.45
C ASP A 38 5.54 12.28 9.43
N GLY A 39 5.97 11.04 9.64
CA GLY A 39 5.62 9.96 8.74
C GLY A 39 4.12 9.69 8.70
N ALA A 40 3.65 9.31 7.53
CA ALA A 40 2.27 8.97 7.27
C ALA A 40 2.17 7.70 6.42
N ASN A 41 1.05 7.01 6.52
CA ASN A 41 0.70 5.90 5.66
C ASN A 41 -0.42 6.34 4.72
N ASN A 42 -0.09 6.43 3.44
CA ASN A 42 -1.03 6.65 2.36
C ASN A 42 -0.99 5.41 1.46
N PHE A 43 -1.79 4.40 1.78
CA PHE A 43 -1.69 3.08 1.18
C PHE A 43 -2.03 3.13 -0.31
N LEU A 44 -1.17 2.56 -1.15
CA LEU A 44 -1.24 2.70 -2.60
C LEU A 44 -2.58 2.25 -3.20
N ALA A 45 -3.20 1.22 -2.63
CA ALA A 45 -4.47 0.69 -3.13
C ALA A 45 -5.69 1.52 -2.70
N PHE A 46 -5.53 2.48 -1.78
CA PHE A 46 -6.61 3.39 -1.36
C PHE A 46 -6.48 4.77 -1.99
N ARG A 47 -5.44 5.02 -2.80
CA ARG A 47 -5.29 6.26 -3.55
C ARG A 47 -6.30 6.31 -4.70
N PRO A 48 -6.89 7.48 -4.98
CA PRO A 48 -7.67 7.66 -6.21
C PRO A 48 -6.78 7.47 -7.43
N LYS A 49 -7.33 6.86 -8.48
CA LYS A 49 -6.65 6.53 -9.74
C LYS A 49 -7.47 7.02 -10.92
N PRO A 50 -6.84 7.45 -12.02
CA PRO A 50 -7.56 7.76 -13.25
C PRO A 50 -8.44 6.58 -13.70
N ALA A 51 -9.69 6.83 -14.09
CA ALA A 51 -10.66 5.82 -14.50
C ALA A 51 -10.13 5.01 -15.68
N ALA A 52 -9.44 5.66 -16.62
CA ALA A 52 -8.75 4.99 -17.72
C ALA A 52 -7.71 3.95 -17.26
N GLU A 53 -6.97 4.21 -16.18
CA GLU A 53 -6.02 3.24 -15.59
C GLU A 53 -6.75 2.04 -15.01
N ILE A 54 -7.87 2.27 -14.31
CA ILE A 54 -8.71 1.20 -13.73
C ILE A 54 -9.32 0.35 -14.85
N ILE A 55 -9.93 0.97 -15.86
CA ILE A 55 -10.55 0.28 -16.99
C ILE A 55 -9.52 -0.57 -17.72
N HIS A 56 -8.38 0.00 -18.09
CA HIS A 56 -7.30 -0.73 -18.75
C HIS A 56 -6.80 -1.90 -17.89
N GLY A 57 -6.66 -1.72 -16.58
CA GLY A 57 -6.30 -2.79 -15.66
C GLY A 57 -7.31 -3.95 -15.65
N ARG A 58 -8.61 -3.64 -15.72
CA ARG A 58 -9.67 -4.65 -15.83
C ARG A 58 -9.66 -5.37 -17.16
N GLU A 59 -9.52 -4.64 -18.27
CA GLU A 59 -9.43 -5.23 -19.62
C GLU A 59 -8.25 -6.20 -19.74
N GLU A 60 -7.09 -5.84 -19.20
CA GLU A 60 -5.91 -6.71 -19.21
C GLU A 60 -6.09 -7.93 -18.29
N GLU A 61 -6.75 -7.77 -17.13
CA GLU A 61 -7.10 -8.87 -16.25
C GLU A 61 -8.04 -9.88 -16.94
N ASP A 62 -9.07 -9.38 -17.62
CA ASP A 62 -10.06 -10.22 -18.31
C ASP A 62 -9.44 -10.92 -19.52
N ARG A 63 -8.63 -10.21 -20.32
CA ARG A 63 -7.87 -10.81 -21.42
C ARG A 63 -6.93 -11.92 -20.92
N LEU A 64 -6.27 -11.71 -19.79
CA LEU A 64 -5.40 -12.72 -19.19
C LEU A 64 -6.18 -13.94 -18.68
N LYS A 65 -7.42 -13.77 -18.21
CA LYS A 65 -8.28 -14.90 -17.81
C LYS A 65 -8.78 -15.70 -19.03
N ASP A 66 -9.12 -15.03 -20.11
CA ASP A 66 -9.72 -15.65 -21.28
C ASP A 66 -8.68 -16.31 -22.21
N GLU A 67 -7.52 -15.68 -22.37
CA GLU A 67 -6.51 -16.06 -23.36
C GLU A 67 -5.16 -16.47 -22.74
N GLY A 68 -4.96 -16.19 -21.45
CA GLY A 68 -3.68 -16.40 -20.78
C GLY A 68 -3.35 -17.86 -20.54
N SER A 69 -2.05 -18.18 -20.60
CA SER A 69 -1.56 -19.48 -20.13
C SER A 69 -1.54 -19.53 -18.60
N ASP A 70 -1.58 -20.73 -18.03
CA ASP A 70 -1.44 -20.95 -16.58
C ASP A 70 -0.19 -20.25 -16.01
N ASP A 71 0.92 -20.26 -16.75
CA ASP A 71 2.15 -19.57 -16.34
C ASP A 71 1.95 -18.04 -16.35
N ALA A 72 1.36 -17.47 -17.40
CA ALA A 72 1.12 -16.03 -17.48
C ALA A 72 0.22 -15.54 -16.32
N ILE A 73 -0.86 -16.27 -16.03
CA ILE A 73 -1.74 -16.00 -14.88
C ILE A 73 -0.97 -16.08 -13.56
N CYS A 74 -0.08 -17.07 -13.40
CA CYS A 74 0.74 -17.23 -12.19
C CYS A 74 1.81 -16.14 -12.03
N GLN A 75 2.32 -15.57 -13.13
CA GLN A 75 3.34 -14.51 -13.07
C GLN A 75 2.73 -13.12 -12.86
N ALA A 76 1.53 -12.83 -13.37
CA ALA A 76 0.87 -11.53 -13.27
C ALA A 76 0.86 -10.91 -11.85
N PRO A 77 0.46 -11.61 -10.77
CA PRO A 77 0.47 -11.03 -9.42
C PRO A 77 1.87 -10.69 -8.89
N ARG A 78 2.94 -11.18 -9.54
CA ARG A 78 4.32 -10.88 -9.13
C ARG A 78 4.78 -9.48 -9.52
N VAL A 79 4.07 -8.84 -10.46
CA VAL A 79 4.38 -7.48 -10.91
C VAL A 79 4.14 -6.45 -9.81
N GLN A 80 3.16 -6.66 -8.93
CA GLN A 80 2.79 -5.68 -7.91
C GLN A 80 3.81 -5.57 -6.77
N SER A 81 4.39 -6.69 -6.31
CA SER A 81 5.30 -6.67 -5.15
C SER A 81 6.52 -5.75 -5.25
N PRO A 82 7.27 -5.68 -6.37
CA PRO A 82 8.34 -4.71 -6.51
C PRO A 82 7.82 -3.28 -6.46
N VAL A 83 6.67 -2.98 -7.09
CA VAL A 83 6.05 -1.65 -7.07
C VAL A 83 5.74 -1.22 -5.63
N PHE A 84 5.05 -2.07 -4.85
CA PHE A 84 4.77 -1.78 -3.45
C PHE A 84 6.05 -1.56 -2.64
N LYS A 85 7.12 -2.29 -2.95
CA LYS A 85 8.40 -2.13 -2.24
C LYS A 85 9.11 -0.83 -2.58
N GLU A 86 9.11 -0.43 -3.84
CA GLU A 86 9.73 0.83 -4.33
C GLU A 86 8.98 2.05 -3.79
N GLU A 87 7.65 1.98 -3.75
CA GLU A 87 6.76 3.01 -3.21
C GLU A 87 6.66 2.99 -1.67
N GLY A 88 7.56 2.29 -0.98
CA GLY A 88 7.59 2.25 0.48
C GLY A 88 6.31 1.71 1.14
N PHE A 89 5.55 0.85 0.44
CA PHE A 89 4.22 0.36 0.84
C PHE A 89 3.19 1.48 1.09
N GLY A 90 3.43 2.68 0.57
CA GLY A 90 2.59 3.85 0.80
C GLY A 90 3.04 4.71 1.99
N PHE A 91 4.12 4.35 2.69
CA PHE A 91 4.66 5.18 3.76
C PHE A 91 5.46 6.37 3.22
N THR A 92 5.38 7.50 3.90
CA THR A 92 6.20 8.69 3.68
C THR A 92 6.91 9.06 4.98
N ASN A 93 8.10 9.67 4.89
CA ASN A 93 8.89 10.05 6.07
C ASN A 93 8.52 11.43 6.62
N ASP A 94 7.93 12.27 5.78
CA ASP A 94 7.61 13.69 6.00
C ASP A 94 6.15 14.03 5.64
N GLY A 95 5.32 13.02 5.38
CA GLY A 95 3.96 13.20 4.89
C GLY A 95 3.83 13.23 3.37
N GLU A 96 4.93 13.38 2.62
CA GLU A 96 4.91 13.56 1.16
C GLU A 96 5.72 12.49 0.41
N SER A 97 6.93 12.18 0.86
CA SER A 97 7.89 11.34 0.14
C SER A 97 8.45 10.20 0.97
N PHE A 98 8.66 9.04 0.33
CA PHE A 98 9.37 7.93 0.94
C PHE A 98 10.89 8.09 0.72
N THR A 99 11.65 8.14 1.81
CA THR A 99 13.12 8.21 1.79
C THR A 99 13.79 7.00 2.43
N GLY A 100 13.03 6.18 3.17
CA GLY A 100 13.50 4.91 3.71
C GLY A 100 12.89 4.56 5.07
N TYR A 101 13.25 3.37 5.57
CA TYR A 101 12.89 2.91 6.91
C TYR A 101 14.00 3.24 7.94
N PRO A 102 13.68 3.48 9.23
CA PRO A 102 12.33 3.49 9.80
C PRO A 102 11.55 4.75 9.44
N VAL A 103 10.23 4.60 9.30
CA VAL A 103 9.29 5.71 9.18
C VAL A 103 8.74 6.00 10.57
N VAL A 104 8.94 7.23 11.05
CA VAL A 104 8.49 7.67 12.37
C VAL A 104 7.40 8.71 12.19
N GLY A 105 6.26 8.51 12.83
CA GLY A 105 5.14 9.45 12.80
C GLY A 105 4.16 9.16 13.92
N TYR A 106 3.17 10.03 14.06
CA TYR A 106 2.12 9.83 15.06
C TYR A 106 1.28 8.59 14.73
N GLN A 107 0.86 7.85 15.76
CA GLN A 107 0.07 6.61 15.61
C GLN A 107 -1.14 6.77 14.68
N HIS A 108 -1.84 7.89 14.77
CA HIS A 108 -3.03 8.16 13.94
C HIS A 108 -2.70 8.36 12.45
N ARG A 109 -1.46 8.78 12.10
CA ARG A 109 -1.01 8.93 10.70
C ARG A 109 -0.35 7.68 10.14
N ILE A 110 0.29 6.87 11.01
CA ILE A 110 0.97 5.64 10.60
C ILE A 110 0.00 4.46 10.47
N GLN A 111 -1.03 4.38 11.32
CA GLN A 111 -1.98 3.25 11.33
C GLN A 111 -3.22 3.50 10.47
N ALA A 112 -3.57 4.77 10.18
CA ALA A 112 -4.57 5.07 9.16
C ALA A 112 -3.93 4.87 7.78
N SER A 113 -4.66 4.27 6.83
CA SER A 113 -4.14 3.91 5.51
C SER A 113 -4.53 4.89 4.41
N ASP A 114 -5.05 6.06 4.78
CA ASP A 114 -5.48 7.12 3.86
C ASP A 114 -5.33 8.49 4.52
N ALA A 115 -5.12 9.52 3.70
CA ALA A 115 -5.25 10.91 4.15
C ALA A 115 -6.74 11.27 4.22
N CYS A 116 -7.12 12.28 5.04
CA CYS A 116 -8.52 12.74 5.05
C CYS A 116 -8.96 13.12 3.61
N GLN A 117 -10.21 12.81 3.28
CA GLN A 117 -10.83 12.90 1.94
C GLN A 117 -10.95 14.34 1.37
N ASP A 118 -10.17 15.30 1.85
CA ASP A 118 -10.33 16.74 1.59
C ASP A 118 -9.96 17.16 0.16
N VAL A 119 -9.61 16.22 -0.74
CA VAL A 119 -9.13 16.52 -2.11
C VAL A 119 -10.23 16.46 -3.18
N LEU A 120 -11.48 16.15 -2.81
CA LEU A 120 -12.59 16.08 -3.78
C LEU A 120 -13.62 17.20 -3.66
N GLU A 121 -13.42 18.19 -2.76
CA GLU A 121 -14.35 19.32 -2.63
C GLU A 121 -14.05 20.51 -3.57
N GLU A 122 -12.97 20.48 -4.36
CA GLU A 122 -12.75 21.49 -5.41
C GLU A 122 -13.22 20.97 -6.77
N GLU A 123 -14.37 21.52 -7.17
CA GLU A 123 -15.06 21.36 -8.45
C GLU A 123 -14.12 21.51 -9.67
N GLU A 124 -13.89 20.42 -10.41
CA GLU A 124 -13.89 20.32 -11.89
C GLU A 124 -13.26 18.97 -12.31
N GLU A 125 -14.06 18.12 -12.96
CA GLU A 125 -13.63 17.20 -14.02
C GLU A 125 -12.46 16.21 -13.75
N HIS A 126 -12.26 15.74 -12.53
CA HIS A 126 -11.29 14.67 -12.30
C HIS A 126 -11.95 13.29 -12.45
N ASP A 127 -11.64 12.64 -13.58
CA ASP A 127 -11.91 11.25 -13.94
C ASP A 127 -11.13 10.28 -13.03
N CYS A 128 -11.03 10.57 -11.74
CA CYS A 128 -10.34 9.77 -10.74
C CYS A 128 -11.36 9.00 -9.90
N LEU A 129 -11.20 7.68 -9.83
CA LEU A 129 -12.04 6.78 -9.06
C LEU A 129 -11.20 6.03 -8.04
N TYR A 130 -11.81 5.62 -6.94
CA TYR A 130 -11.19 4.64 -6.07
C TYR A 130 -11.42 3.25 -6.66
N LEU A 131 -10.38 2.41 -6.66
CA LEU A 131 -10.47 1.04 -7.18
C LEU A 131 -11.55 0.19 -6.49
N TRP A 132 -11.93 0.58 -5.27
CA TRP A 132 -12.93 -0.10 -4.43
C TRP A 132 -14.32 0.53 -4.52
N ASP A 133 -14.47 1.68 -5.18
CA ASP A 133 -15.79 2.26 -5.41
C ASP A 133 -16.56 1.38 -6.42
N PRO A 134 -17.83 1.05 -6.14
CA PRO A 134 -18.64 0.12 -6.93
C PRO A 134 -19.00 0.63 -8.33
#